data_AF-A0A524PGR2-F1
#
_entry.id   AF-A0A524PGR2-F1
#
_cell.length_a   1.000
_cell.length_b   1.000
_cell.length_c   1.000
_cell.angle_alpha   90.00
_cell.angle_beta   90.00
_cell.angle_gamma   90.00
#
_symmetry.space_group_name_H-M   'P 1'
#
loop_
_entity.id
_entity.type
_entity.pdbx_description
1 polymer ?
#
loop_
_entity_poly.entity_id
_entity_poly.type
_entity_poly.pdbx_seq_one_letter_code
_entity_poly.pdbx_strand_id
1 'polypeptide(L)' 'SPDVLLDHMVFTIEPGVYLPGQGGVRIEDTVVLLNGRAQSLSRSDKEDPIVMMQSGPHRA' A
#
# COMPACT_ATOMS: atom_id res chain seq x y z
N SER A 1 3.31 -5.33 14.68
CA SER A 1 4.63 -5.56 15.27
C SER A 1 4.93 -4.41 16.23
N PRO A 2 5.67 -4.61 17.34
CA PRO A 2 6.23 -3.50 18.11
C PRO A 2 7.44 -2.82 17.42
N ASP A 3 7.95 -3.36 16.31
CA ASP A 3 9.11 -2.81 15.61
C ASP A 3 8.84 -1.41 15.04
N VAL A 4 9.86 -0.57 15.05
CA VAL A 4 9.84 0.77 14.47
C VAL A 4 10.58 0.74 13.14
N LEU A 5 9.97 1.30 12.09
CA LEU A 5 10.61 1.44 10.79
C LEU A 5 11.74 2.47 10.87
N LEU A 6 12.93 2.08 10.41
CA LEU A 6 14.09 2.94 10.33
C LEU A 6 14.30 3.43 8.90
N ASP A 7 14.97 4.57 8.75
CA ASP A 7 15.30 5.10 7.43
C ASP A 7 16.12 4.09 6.62
N HIS A 8 15.94 4.12 5.30
CA HIS A 8 16.47 3.19 4.31
C HIS A 8 15.94 1.75 4.36
N MET A 9 14.98 1.43 5.24
CA MET A 9 14.28 0.14 5.18
C MET A 9 13.38 0.04 3.95
N VAL A 10 13.37 -1.16 3.34
CA VAL A 10 12.44 -1.54 2.28
C VAL A 10 11.42 -2.53 2.85
N PHE A 11 10.14 -2.29 2.58
CA PHE A 11 9.03 -3.11 3.08
C PHE A 11 7.84 -3.05 2.12
N THR A 12 6.85 -3.91 2.32
CA THR A 12 5.61 -3.95 1.55
C THR A 12 4.46 -3.32 2.32
N ILE A 13 3.58 -2.63 1.61
CA ILE A 13 2.24 -2.26 2.07
C ILE A 13 1.26 -3.11 1.28
N GLU A 14 0.64 -4.11 1.93
CA GLU A 14 -0.09 -5.18 1.23
C GLU A 14 -1.51 -5.47 1.76
N PRO A 15 -2.41 -4.48 1.84
CA PRO A 15 -3.78 -4.70 2.29
C PRO A 15 -4.54 -5.67 1.38
N GLY A 16 -5.31 -6.58 1.99
CA GLY A 16 -6.13 -7.55 1.29
C GLY A 16 -7.54 -7.71 1.87
N VAL A 17 -8.53 -7.92 1.00
CA VAL A 17 -9.91 -8.24 1.34
C VAL A 17 -10.26 -9.57 0.68
N TYR A 18 -10.85 -10.48 1.45
CA TYR A 18 -11.19 -11.83 1.01
C TYR A 18 -12.68 -12.09 1.28
N LEU A 19 -13.39 -12.57 0.25
CA LEU A 19 -14.80 -12.94 0.31
C LEU A 19 -14.92 -14.47 0.25
N PRO A 20 -15.45 -15.12 1.31
CA PRO A 20 -15.63 -16.56 1.34
C PRO A 20 -16.40 -17.08 0.12
N GLY A 21 -15.84 -18.09 -0.54
CA GLY A 21 -16.43 -18.71 -1.74
C GLY A 21 -16.38 -17.88 -3.02
N GLN A 22 -15.82 -16.67 -3.00
CA GLN A 22 -15.79 -15.76 -4.16
C GLN A 22 -14.37 -15.37 -4.58
N GLY A 23 -13.42 -15.33 -3.65
CA GLY A 23 -12.02 -15.00 -3.91
C GLY A 23 -11.54 -13.85 -3.03
N GLY A 24 -10.52 -13.13 -3.47
CA GLY A 24 -10.02 -11.97 -2.74
C GLY A 24 -9.10 -11.11 -3.59
N VAL A 25 -8.92 -9.88 -3.14
CA VAL A 25 -8.04 -8.88 -3.75
C VAL A 25 -7.01 -8.49 -2.71
N ARG A 26 -5.73 -8.47 -3.11
CA ARG A 26 -4.64 -7.89 -2.34
C ARG A 26 -3.89 -6.94 -3.26
N ILE A 27 -3.65 -5.73 -2.79
CA ILE A 27 -2.86 -4.72 -3.50
C ILE A 27 -1.57 -4.58 -2.73
N GLU A 28 -0.44 -4.64 -3.44
CA GLU A 28 0.90 -4.65 -2.84
C GLU A 28 1.73 -3.52 -3.46
N ASP A 29 2.30 -2.67 -2.60
CA ASP A 29 3.25 -1.63 -2.98
C ASP A 29 4.57 -1.86 -2.24
N THR A 30 5.68 -1.95 -2.97
CA THR A 30 7.03 -2.02 -2.40
C THR A 30 7.47 -0.59 -2.13
N VAL A 31 7.84 -0.28 -0.90
CA VAL A 31 8.19 1.08 -0.47
C VAL A 31 9.54 1.09 0.24
N VAL A 32 10.23 2.22 0.14
CA VAL A 32 11.42 2.54 0.95
C VAL A 32 11.09 3.71 1.87
N LEU A 33 11.54 3.66 3.13
CA LEU A 33 11.50 4.82 4.02
C LEU A 33 12.73 5.69 3.76
N LEU A 34 12.54 6.93 3.34
CA LEU A 34 13.63 7.89 3.14
C LEU A 34 13.29 9.23 3.81
N ASN A 35 14.19 9.72 4.65
CA ASN A 35 13.99 10.89 5.49
C ASN A 35 12.64 10.86 6.25
N GLY A 36 12.27 9.69 6.77
CA GLY A 36 11.01 9.48 7.50
C GLY A 36 9.74 9.55 6.63
N ARG A 37 9.87 9.48 5.30
CA ARG A 37 8.75 9.45 4.36
C ARG A 37 8.77 8.17 3.54
N ALA A 38 7.62 7.52 3.41
CA ALA A 38 7.49 6.36 2.53
C ALA A 38 7.51 6.82 1.06
N GLN A 39 8.38 6.20 0.27
CA GLN A 39 8.45 6.39 -1.18
C GLN A 39 8.18 5.06 -1.87
N SER A 40 7.20 5.05 -2.78
CA SER A 40 6.87 3.86 -3.58
C SER A 40 7.95 3.58 -4.61
N LEU A 41 8.35 2.31 -4.68
CA LEU A 41 9.22 1.73 -5.70
C LEU A 41 8.42 0.97 -6.76
N SER A 42 7.17 0.61 -6.46
CA SER A 42 6.26 0.03 -7.45
C SER A 42 5.65 1.11 -8.34
N ARG A 43 5.28 0.74 -9.57
CA ARG A 43 4.50 1.59 -10.47
C ARG A 43 3.15 0.95 -10.72
N SER A 44 2.11 1.65 -10.28
CA SER A 44 0.71 1.32 -10.49
C SER A 44 -0.05 2.61 -10.74
N ASP A 45 -1.00 2.59 -11.68
CA ASP A 45 -1.93 3.72 -11.84
C ASP A 45 -2.89 3.69 -10.66
N LYS A 46 -2.64 4.55 -9.67
CA LYS A 46 -3.47 4.63 -8.48
C LYS A 46 -4.85 5.24 -8.77
N GLU A 47 -5.01 5.84 -9.95
CA GLU A 47 -6.26 6.39 -10.45
C GLU A 47 -7.09 5.35 -11.23
N ASP A 48 -6.55 4.14 -11.47
CA ASP A 48 -7.31 3.02 -12.01
C ASP A 48 -8.51 2.74 -11.08
N PRO A 49 -9.75 2.60 -11.59
CA PRO A 49 -10.95 2.34 -10.77
C PRO A 49 -10.81 1.16 -9.81
N ILE A 50 -10.03 0.14 -10.18
CA ILE A 50 -9.77 -1.03 -9.33
C ILE A 50 -8.87 -0.66 -8.15
N VAL A 51 -7.96 0.29 -8.33
CA VAL A 51 -7.02 0.79 -7.30
C VAL A 51 -7.64 1.93 -6.48
N MET A 52 -8.39 2.83 -7.13
CA MET A 52 -9.05 4.01 -6.56
C MET A 52 -10.06 3.71 -5.46
N MET A 53 -10.73 2.55 -5.52
CA MET A 53 -11.67 2.14 -4.47
C MET A 53 -11.02 2.08 -3.06
N GLN A 54 -9.68 2.12 -2.98
CA GLN A 54 -8.92 2.13 -1.73
C GLN A 54 -8.39 3.50 -1.30
N SER A 55 -8.22 4.46 -2.22
CA SER A 55 -7.75 5.82 -1.93
C SER A 55 -8.92 6.80 -1.89
N GLY A 56 -9.78 6.67 -0.87
CA GLY A 56 -10.83 7.66 -0.62
C GLY A 56 -10.26 9.08 -0.54
N PRO A 57 -11.03 10.14 -0.90
CA PRO A 57 -10.51 11.49 -0.95
C PRO A 57 -10.00 11.90 0.43
N HIS A 58 -8.70 12.20 0.51
CA HIS A 58 -8.15 12.99 1.61
C HIS A 58 -8.83 14.36 1.59
N ARG A 59 -9.95 14.50 2.30
CA ARG A 59 -10.36 15.82 2.79
C ARG A 59 -9.37 16.21 3.88
N ALA A 60 -8.82 17.41 3.69
CA ALA A 60 -7.76 18.05 4.46
C ALA A 60 -7.89 17.90 5.98
#